data_AF-A0A942IXY1-F1
#
_entry.id   AF-A0A942IXY1-F1
#
_cell.length_a   1.000
_cell.length_b   1.000
_cell.length_c   1.000
_cell.angle_alpha   90.00
_cell.angle_beta   90.00
_cell.angle_gamma   90.00
#
_symmetry.space_group_name_H-M   'P 1'
#
loop_
_entity.id
_entity.type
_entity.pdbx_description
1 polymer ?
#
loop_
_entity_poly.entity_id
_entity_poly.type
_entity_poly.pdbx_seq_one_letter_code
_entity_poly.pdbx_strand_id
1 'polypeptide(L)'
;MDYLDIIAQHHERFDGGGYPWGLRGSQISLAARVVAVADALEVMTAGRPYRCAKPLGVALDELEALSSAQFCPQVIAGVANRNYSGEALLLGRSLVGTSLVTKHLPMLPAAPRLPRCHGSS
;
A
#
# COMPACT_ATOMS: atom_id res chain seq x y z
N MET A 1 22.45 -8.99 -1.93
CA MET A 1 21.19 -8.31 -2.24
C MET A 1 21.50 -7.31 -3.32
N ASP A 2 21.18 -7.64 -4.56
CA ASP A 2 21.35 -6.69 -5.66
C ASP A 2 20.05 -5.87 -5.75
N TYR A 3 20.13 -4.55 -5.65
CA TYR A 3 18.94 -3.71 -5.70
C TYR A 3 18.30 -3.73 -7.10
N LEU A 4 19.09 -4.09 -8.12
CA LEU A 4 18.63 -4.27 -9.49
C LEU A 4 17.56 -5.34 -9.59
N ASP A 5 17.67 -6.42 -8.81
CA ASP A 5 16.66 -7.47 -8.76
C ASP A 5 15.32 -6.95 -8.24
N ILE A 6 15.33 -6.01 -7.29
CA ILE A 6 14.11 -5.42 -6.74
C ILE A 6 13.39 -4.63 -7.83
N ILE A 7 14.13 -3.79 -8.55
CA ILE A 7 13.60 -2.97 -9.64
C ILE A 7 13.13 -3.85 -10.80
N ALA A 8 13.83 -4.93 -11.13
CA ALA A 8 13.40 -5.79 -12.21
C ALA A 8 12.17 -6.65 -11.83
N GLN A 9 12.08 -7.10 -10.58
CA GLN A 9 11.07 -8.06 -10.14
C GLN A 9 9.79 -7.42 -9.56
N HIS A 10 9.74 -6.12 -9.25
CA HIS A 10 8.53 -5.54 -8.64
C HIS A 10 7.30 -5.49 -9.58
N HIS A 11 7.50 -5.75 -10.88
CA HIS A 11 6.41 -5.97 -11.85
C HIS A 11 6.04 -7.44 -12.04
N GLU A 12 6.74 -8.35 -11.36
CA GLU A 12 6.33 -9.76 -11.29
C GLU A 12 5.06 -9.89 -10.45
N ARG A 13 4.20 -10.84 -10.85
CA ARG A 13 2.97 -11.15 -10.13
C ARG A 13 3.15 -12.43 -9.35
N PHE A 14 2.54 -12.52 -8.17
CA PHE A 14 2.68 -13.70 -7.32
C PHE A 14 2.22 -15.00 -8.01
N ASP A 15 1.22 -14.92 -8.89
CA ASP A 15 0.70 -15.99 -9.76
C ASP A 15 1.58 -16.33 -10.98
N GLY A 16 2.61 -15.52 -11.26
CA GLY A 16 3.51 -15.66 -12.42
C GLY A 16 2.96 -15.12 -13.73
N GLY A 17 1.90 -14.32 -13.69
CA GLY A 17 1.42 -13.56 -14.85
C GLY A 17 2.16 -12.24 -15.07
N GLY A 18 3.22 -11.98 -14.30
CA GLY A 18 4.01 -10.75 -14.36
C GLY A 18 5.16 -10.81 -15.35
N TYR A 19 5.98 -9.78 -15.35
CA TYR A 19 7.11 -9.61 -16.24
C TYR A 19 8.30 -9.02 -15.47
N PRO A 20 9.55 -9.19 -15.95
CA PRO A 20 9.96 -9.70 -17.27
C PRO A 20 10.15 -11.22 -17.40
N TRP A 21 10.24 -11.96 -16.30
CA TRP A 21 10.62 -13.39 -16.30
C TRP A 21 9.45 -14.33 -15.96
N GLY A 22 8.32 -13.82 -15.47
CA GLY A 22 7.16 -14.64 -15.11
C GLY A 22 7.40 -15.46 -13.85
N LEU A 23 8.14 -14.88 -12.89
CA LEU A 23 8.49 -15.52 -11.63
C LEU A 23 7.25 -15.75 -10.77
N ARG A 24 7.22 -16.86 -10.03
CA ARG A 24 6.09 -17.26 -9.18
C ARG A 24 6.45 -17.33 -7.72
N GLY A 25 5.55 -16.86 -6.86
CA GLY A 25 5.62 -17.08 -5.43
C GLY A 25 6.94 -16.64 -4.80
N SER A 26 7.69 -17.61 -4.28
CA SER A 26 8.98 -17.42 -3.61
C SER A 26 10.17 -17.22 -4.56
N GLN A 27 9.99 -17.39 -5.87
CA GLN A 27 11.01 -17.03 -6.86
C GLN A 27 11.21 -15.51 -6.94
N ILE A 28 10.17 -14.76 -6.58
CA ILE A 28 10.22 -13.29 -6.46
C ILE A 28 10.85 -12.97 -5.10
N SER A 29 11.89 -12.12 -5.12
CA SER A 29 12.56 -11.69 -3.90
C SER A 29 11.56 -11.05 -2.92
N LEU A 30 11.77 -11.25 -1.62
CA LEU A 30 10.89 -10.68 -0.60
C LEU A 30 10.81 -9.15 -0.72
N ALA A 31 11.94 -8.49 -1.00
CA ALA A 31 11.99 -7.05 -1.18
C ALA A 31 11.15 -6.59 -2.39
N ALA A 32 11.22 -7.28 -3.54
CA ALA A 32 10.36 -6.97 -4.68
C ALA A 32 8.87 -7.17 -4.36
N ARG A 33 8.51 -8.23 -3.62
CA ARG A 33 7.13 -8.47 -3.18
C ARG A 33 6.60 -7.34 -2.27
N VAL A 34 7.45 -6.75 -1.43
CA VAL A 34 7.11 -5.59 -0.59
C VAL A 34 6.94 -4.33 -1.44
N VAL A 35 7.88 -4.05 -2.34
CA VAL A 35 7.83 -2.88 -3.21
C VAL A 35 6.60 -2.91 -4.12
N ALA A 36 6.24 -4.06 -4.68
CA ALA A 36 5.05 -4.21 -5.51
C ALA A 36 3.76 -3.81 -4.78
N VAL A 37 3.63 -4.17 -3.49
CA VAL A 37 2.48 -3.78 -2.67
C VAL A 37 2.51 -2.29 -2.34
N ALA A 38 3.69 -1.74 -2.03
CA ALA A 38 3.85 -0.31 -1.75
C ALA A 38 3.51 0.57 -2.96
N ASP A 39 3.99 0.22 -4.16
CA ASP A 39 3.71 0.92 -5.41
C ASP A 39 2.20 0.90 -5.74
N ALA A 40 1.57 -0.26 -5.60
CA ALA A 40 0.13 -0.39 -5.82
C ALA A 40 -0.68 0.49 -4.85
N LEU A 41 -0.31 0.50 -3.57
CA LEU A 41 -0.98 1.31 -2.55
C LEU A 41 -0.82 2.81 -2.82
N GLU A 42 0.38 3.26 -3.20
CA GLU A 42 0.65 4.65 -3.57
C GLU A 42 -0.20 5.06 -4.78
N VAL A 43 -0.23 4.24 -5.83
CA VAL A 43 -1.04 4.52 -7.03
C VAL A 43 -2.53 4.61 -6.71
N MET A 44 -3.03 3.77 -5.80
CA MET A 44 -4.43 3.81 -5.36
C MET A 44 -4.75 5.07 -4.54
N THR A 45 -3.85 5.50 -3.66
CA THR A 45 -4.10 6.57 -2.67
C THR A 45 -3.69 7.97 -3.12
N ALA A 46 -2.69 8.11 -3.99
CA ALA A 46 -2.31 9.39 -4.56
C ALA A 46 -3.29 9.87 -5.64
N GLY A 47 -3.98 8.93 -6.31
CA GLY A 47 -4.77 9.22 -7.50
C GLY A 47 -3.90 9.55 -8.72
N ARG A 48 -4.54 9.65 -9.89
CA ARG A 48 -3.94 10.06 -11.16
C ARG A 48 -4.87 11.04 -11.86
N PRO A 49 -4.42 11.80 -12.88
CA PRO A 49 -5.27 12.77 -13.59
C PRO A 49 -6.62 12.20 -14.07
N TYR A 50 -6.66 10.88 -14.33
CA TYR A 50 -7.81 10.13 -14.81
C TYR A 50 -8.45 9.19 -13.77
N ARG A 51 -7.97 9.16 -12.52
CA ARG A 51 -8.51 8.29 -11.46
C ARG A 51 -8.38 8.98 -10.10
N CYS A 52 -9.49 9.21 -9.42
CA CYS A 52 -9.45 9.79 -8.07
C CYS A 52 -8.72 8.87 -7.09
N ALA A 53 -8.06 9.50 -6.12
CA ALA A 53 -7.51 8.83 -4.95
C ALA A 53 -8.59 8.01 -4.24
N LYS A 54 -8.28 6.74 -3.94
CA LYS A 54 -9.11 5.88 -3.11
C LYS A 54 -8.80 6.14 -1.64
N PRO A 55 -9.82 6.16 -0.76
CA PRO A 55 -9.59 6.10 0.68
C PRO A 55 -8.77 4.87 1.03
N LEU A 56 -7.92 4.98 2.05
CA LEU A 56 -6.98 3.93 2.42
C LEU A 56 -7.66 2.58 2.68
N GLY A 57 -8.81 2.57 3.38
CA GLY A 57 -9.56 1.33 3.61
C GLY A 57 -9.97 0.62 2.31
N VAL A 58 -10.47 1.38 1.33
CA VAL A 58 -10.86 0.84 0.02
C VAL A 58 -9.66 0.31 -0.76
N ALA A 59 -8.50 0.96 -0.64
CA ALA A 59 -7.26 0.48 -1.25
C ALA A 59 -6.78 -0.83 -0.60
N LEU A 60 -6.90 -0.96 0.73
CA LEU A 60 -6.56 -2.18 1.46
C LEU A 60 -7.49 -3.34 1.07
N ASP A 61 -8.80 -3.10 0.99
CA ASP A 61 -9.78 -4.10 0.54
C ASP A 61 -9.45 -4.62 -0.87
N GLU A 62 -9.04 -3.72 -1.78
CA GLU A 62 -8.64 -4.08 -3.14
C GLU A 62 -7.34 -4.89 -3.17
N LEU A 63 -6.35 -4.54 -2.34
CA LEU A 63 -5.12 -5.31 -2.19
C LEU A 63 -5.41 -6.72 -1.66
N GLU A 64 -6.29 -6.85 -0.66
CA GLU A 64 -6.72 -8.14 -0.12
C GLU A 64 -7.45 -8.98 -1.17
N ALA A 65 -8.32 -8.38 -1.98
CA ALA A 65 -8.99 -9.07 -3.08
C ALA A 65 -8.02 -9.61 -4.15
N LEU A 66 -6.86 -8.96 -4.31
CA LEU A 66 -5.79 -9.36 -5.24
C LEU A 66 -4.71 -10.24 -4.59
N SER A 67 -4.93 -10.65 -3.34
CA SER A 67 -4.05 -11.56 -2.61
C SER A 67 -3.90 -12.89 -3.32
N SER A 68 -2.70 -13.47 -3.29
CA SER A 68 -2.33 -14.74 -3.92
C SER A 68 -2.31 -14.74 -5.45
N ALA A 69 -3.00 -13.80 -6.11
CA ALA A 69 -2.94 -13.61 -7.54
C ALA A 69 -1.82 -12.62 -7.91
N GLN A 70 -2.04 -11.34 -7.60
CA GLN A 70 -1.07 -10.31 -7.94
C GLN A 70 -0.01 -10.15 -6.85
N PHE A 71 -0.43 -10.21 -5.60
CA PHE A 71 0.42 -9.87 -4.46
C PHE A 71 0.64 -11.05 -3.53
N CYS A 72 1.73 -10.99 -2.79
CA CYS A 72 2.06 -12.00 -1.81
C CYS A 72 1.14 -11.89 -0.56
N PRO A 73 0.46 -12.98 -0.16
CA PRO A 73 -0.44 -12.97 1.00
C PRO A 73 0.27 -12.59 2.31
N GLN A 74 1.53 -13.01 2.48
CA GLN A 74 2.33 -12.69 3.67
C GLN A 74 2.60 -11.19 3.80
N VAL A 75 2.81 -10.51 2.66
CA VAL A 75 3.05 -9.06 2.63
C VAL A 75 1.74 -8.33 2.91
N ILE A 76 0.63 -8.74 2.29
CA ILE A 76 -0.69 -8.15 2.54
C ILE A 76 -1.09 -8.28 4.01
N ALA A 77 -0.92 -9.47 4.60
CA ALA A 77 -1.18 -9.67 6.03
C ALA A 77 -0.33 -8.74 6.92
N GLY A 78 0.92 -8.47 6.52
CA GLY A 78 1.77 -7.50 7.20
C GLY A 78 1.27 -6.06 7.10
N VAL A 79 0.70 -5.68 5.95
CA VAL A 79 0.12 -4.35 5.71
C VAL A 79 -1.20 -4.19 6.49
N ALA A 80 -2.11 -5.17 6.41
CA ALA A 80 -3.40 -5.15 7.10
C ALA A 80 -3.27 -5.15 8.63
N ASN A 81 -2.24 -5.82 9.18
CA ASN A 81 -1.97 -5.83 10.62
C ASN A 81 -1.48 -4.49 11.18
N ARG A 82 -1.13 -3.51 10.32
CA ARG A 82 -0.83 -2.15 10.76
C ARG A 82 -2.04 -1.27 10.52
N ASN A 83 -2.65 -0.81 11.61
CA ASN A 83 -3.61 0.29 11.58
C ASN A 83 -2.91 1.53 11.03
N TYR A 84 -2.93 1.71 9.72
CA TYR A 84 -2.62 2.98 9.10
C TYR A 84 -3.78 3.94 9.41
N SER A 85 -3.80 4.53 10.60
CA SER A 85 -4.55 5.77 10.80
C SER A 85 -3.93 6.78 9.83
N GLY A 86 -4.76 7.45 9.03
CA GLY A 86 -4.36 8.32 7.91
C GLY A 86 -3.52 9.57 8.27
N GLU A 87 -2.81 9.55 9.40
CA GLU A 87 -1.93 10.62 9.89
C GLU A 87 -0.44 10.23 9.89
N ALA A 88 -0.08 8.99 9.55
CA ALA A 88 1.29 8.50 9.74
C ALA A 88 2.32 8.88 8.65
N LEU A 89 1.94 9.57 7.57
CA LEU A 89 2.90 10.02 6.56
C LEU A 89 3.57 11.38 6.86
N LEU A 90 3.24 12.04 7.98
CA LEU A 90 3.79 13.36 8.28
C LEU A 90 4.87 13.43 9.36
N LEU A 91 5.17 12.37 10.11
CA LEU A 91 6.22 12.47 11.13
C LEU A 91 7.03 11.18 11.18
N GLY A 92 8.12 11.17 10.40
CA GLY A 92 9.29 10.41 10.78
C GLY A 92 9.71 10.82 12.19
N ARG A 93 9.35 10.01 13.19
CA ARG A 93 9.92 10.12 14.53
C ARG A 93 9.85 8.76 15.23
N SER A 94 11.05 8.23 15.37
CA SER A 94 11.48 7.28 16.40
C SER A 94 10.73 7.49 17.72
N LEU A 95 10.22 6.43 18.32
CA LEU A 95 10.66 5.87 19.60
C LEU A 95 9.59 4.92 20.17
N VAL A 96 10.02 3.68 20.41
CA VAL A 96 9.81 2.90 21.64
C VAL A 96 8.67 3.36 22.56
N GLY A 97 7.74 2.45 22.87
CA GLY A 97 6.98 2.58 24.12
C GLY A 97 5.56 2.05 24.06
N THR A 98 5.38 0.89 24.67
CA THR A 98 4.14 0.31 25.18
C THR A 98 3.23 1.35 25.85
N SER A 99 1.91 1.21 25.64
CA SER A 99 0.85 1.26 26.68
C SER A 99 -0.38 2.07 26.27
N LEU A 100 -1.50 1.33 26.18
CA LEU A 100 -2.87 1.70 26.49
C LEU A 100 -3.11 3.13 27.01
N VAL A 101 -3.75 4.00 26.22
CA VAL A 101 -4.76 4.96 26.70
C VAL A 101 -5.76 5.26 25.57
N THR A 102 -6.90 4.57 25.60
CA THR A 102 -8.15 5.08 25.02
C THR A 102 -8.72 6.07 26.03
N LYS A 103 -8.79 7.37 25.70
CA LYS A 103 -9.84 8.31 26.14
C LYS A 103 -9.56 9.74 25.66
N HIS A 104 -10.58 10.31 25.01
CA HIS A 104 -10.75 11.71 24.62
C HIS A 104 -9.83 12.28 23.54
N LEU A 105 -10.29 12.15 22.29
CA LEU A 105 -9.88 13.00 21.18
C LEU A 105 -10.83 14.23 21.13
N PRO A 106 -10.37 15.48 21.30
CA PRO A 106 -11.16 16.64 20.93
C PRO A 106 -11.23 16.73 19.40
N MET A 107 -12.41 17.09 18.88
CA MET A 107 -12.69 17.27 17.46
C MET A 107 -11.66 18.22 16.82
N LEU A 108 -10.76 17.70 15.98
CA LEU A 108 -9.90 18.52 15.13
C LEU A 108 -10.74 19.18 14.02
N PRO A 109 -10.42 20.43 13.63
CA PRO A 109 -11.09 21.10 12.52
C PRO A 109 -10.78 20.39 11.19
N ALA A 110 -11.78 20.37 10.31
CA ALA A 110 -11.78 19.68 9.04
C ALA A 110 -10.52 19.97 8.20
N ALA A 111 -9.89 18.89 7.70
CA ALA A 111 -8.80 18.95 6.74
C ALA A 111 -9.18 19.74 5.47
N PRO A 112 -8.22 20.43 4.82
CA PRO A 112 -8.48 21.17 3.60
C PRO A 112 -9.06 20.27 2.51
N ARG A 113 -10.14 20.73 1.87
CA ARG A 113 -10.84 20.00 0.81
C ARG A 113 -9.88 19.71 -0.34
N LEU A 114 -9.59 18.43 -0.56
CA LEU A 114 -8.92 17.94 -1.76
C LEU A 114 -9.69 18.40 -3.01
N PRO A 115 -8.99 18.68 -4.13
CA PRO A 115 -9.62 19.15 -5.37
C PRO A 115 -10.68 18.17 -5.85
N ARG A 116 -11.88 18.68 -6.15
CA ARG A 116 -13.00 17.90 -6.65
C ARG A 116 -12.66 17.34 -8.04
N CYS A 117 -12.52 16.03 -8.15
CA CYS A 117 -12.55 15.34 -9.43
C CYS A 117 -13.85 15.70 -10.15
N HIS A 118 -13.77 16.39 -11.29
CA HIS A 118 -14.89 16.50 -12.20
C HIS A 118 -14.86 15.23 -13.04
N GLY A 119 -15.79 14.30 -12.77
CA GLY A 119 -15.95 13.10 -13.56
C GLY A 119 -16.29 13.48 -14.99
N SER A 120 -15.47 13.04 -15.95
CA SER A 120 -15.86 12.97 -17.35
C SER A 120 -16.49 11.59 -17.59
N SER A 121 -17.81 11.64 -17.81
CA SER A 121 -18.73 10.75 -18.52
C SER A 121 -18.34 9.30 -18.80
#